data_AF-A0A1I7JNK5-F1
#
_entry.id   AF-A0A1I7JNK5-F1
#
_cell.length_a   1.000
_cell.length_b   1.000
_cell.length_c   1.000
_cell.angle_alpha   90.00
_cell.angle_beta   90.00
_cell.angle_gamma   90.00
#
_symmetry.space_group_name_H-M   'P 1'
#
loop_
_entity.id
_entity.type
_entity.pdbx_description
1 polymer ?
#
loop_
_entity_poly.entity_id
_entity_poly.type
_entity_poly.pdbx_seq_one_letter_code
_entity_poly.pdbx_strand_id
1 'polypeptide(L)'
;MIINAKRTPKSIIKISVIVIAILFIVFFVYRQVHFVKLSEVKQYVEENNQYLTSIAEQLLAKQEKTVEIYYNQNSLPSGINSNKLYFDLKVQDIFVGKNHLDYKDYVSILLKNKNGNYSCGIYYSPDDLLMEYGTPKEGIGDTYEYDGTTEGYRHKYRTEKICDNWYYYEDDTWN
;
A
#
# COMPACT_ATOMS: atom_id res chain seq x y z
N MET A 1 -8.15 47.44 -39.52
CA MET A 1 -9.51 46.94 -39.25
C MET A 1 -9.43 46.06 -38.01
N ILE A 2 -9.83 46.57 -36.83
CA ILE A 2 -9.77 45.82 -35.57
C ILE A 2 -11.14 45.17 -35.37
N ILE A 3 -11.23 43.86 -35.60
CA ILE A 3 -12.47 43.11 -35.37
C ILE A 3 -12.59 42.87 -33.87
N ASN A 4 -13.30 43.76 -33.17
CA ASN A 4 -13.72 43.56 -31.79
C ASN A 4 -14.88 42.55 -31.76
N ALA A 5 -14.54 41.26 -31.80
CA ALA A 5 -15.51 40.19 -31.58
C ALA A 5 -15.94 40.19 -30.11
N LYS A 6 -17.10 40.82 -29.80
CA LYS A 6 -17.76 40.68 -28.49
C LYS A 6 -18.06 39.21 -28.24
N ARG A 7 -17.32 38.56 -27.34
CA ARG A 7 -17.61 37.19 -26.89
C ARG A 7 -18.97 37.20 -26.19
N THR A 8 -19.92 36.44 -26.72
CA THR A 8 -21.24 36.28 -26.11
C THR A 8 -21.13 35.42 -24.84
N PRO A 9 -21.96 35.64 -23.81
CA PRO A 9 -21.89 34.87 -22.55
C PRO A 9 -22.00 33.35 -22.78
N LYS A 10 -22.71 32.92 -23.83
CA LYS A 10 -22.81 31.50 -24.24
C LYS A 10 -21.47 30.92 -24.71
N SER A 11 -20.60 31.69 -25.36
CA SER A 11 -19.27 31.20 -25.77
C SER A 11 -18.29 31.15 -24.61
N ILE A 12 -18.41 32.06 -23.63
CA ILE A 12 -17.63 32.03 -22.38
C ILE A 12 -17.97 30.79 -21.56
N ILE A 13 -19.26 30.47 -21.37
CA ILE A 13 -19.70 29.28 -20.63
C ILE A 13 -19.15 27.98 -21.27
N LYS A 14 -19.21 27.86 -22.61
CA LYS A 14 -18.65 26.70 -23.33
C LYS A 14 -17.15 26.54 -23.09
N ILE A 15 -16.39 27.64 -23.14
CA ILE A 15 -14.95 27.62 -22.88
C ILE A 15 -14.68 27.20 -21.42
N SER A 16 -15.41 27.74 -20.45
CA SER A 16 -15.25 27.37 -19.03
C SER A 16 -15.52 25.88 -18.77
N VAL A 17 -16.57 25.32 -19.37
CA VAL A 17 -16.88 23.88 -19.24
C VAL A 17 -15.75 23.02 -19.83
N ILE A 18 -15.20 23.40 -20.97
CA ILE A 18 -14.06 22.69 -21.59
C ILE A 18 -12.83 22.76 -20.69
N VAL A 19 -12.51 23.93 -20.13
CA VAL A 19 -11.38 24.09 -19.22
C VAL A 19 -11.55 23.24 -17.96
N ILE A 20 -12.75 23.23 -17.36
CA ILE A 20 -13.05 22.38 -16.20
C ILE A 20 -12.89 20.91 -16.56
N ALA A 21 -13.41 20.46 -17.71
CA ALA A 21 -13.27 19.08 -18.16
C ALA A 21 -11.79 18.68 -18.36
N ILE A 22 -10.98 19.56 -18.95
CA ILE A 22 -9.54 19.34 -19.10
C ILE A 22 -8.85 19.25 -17.73
N LEU A 23 -9.17 20.13 -16.80
CA LEU A 23 -8.62 20.08 -15.44
C LEU A 23 -8.99 18.78 -14.72
N PHE A 24 -10.23 18.30 -14.87
CA PHE A 24 -10.66 17.01 -14.34
C PHE A 24 -9.89 15.84 -14.96
N ILE A 25 -9.70 15.84 -16.28
CA ILE A 25 -8.92 14.79 -16.97
C ILE A 25 -7.46 14.82 -16.50
N VAL A 26 -6.84 16.00 -16.44
CA VAL A 26 -5.46 16.16 -15.96
C VAL A 26 -5.34 15.67 -14.52
N PHE A 27 -6.27 16.05 -13.63
CA PHE A 27 -6.30 15.59 -12.25
C PHE A 27 -6.45 14.06 -12.14
N PHE A 28 -7.34 13.47 -12.95
CA PHE A 28 -7.56 12.03 -12.94
C PHE A 28 -6.35 11.25 -13.47
N VAL A 29 -5.74 11.73 -14.56
CA VAL A 29 -4.50 11.16 -15.11
C VAL A 29 -3.35 11.32 -14.12
N TYR A 30 -3.20 12.50 -13.50
CA TYR A 30 -2.20 12.76 -12.47
C TYR A 30 -2.32 11.77 -11.30
N ARG A 31 -3.55 11.55 -10.79
CA ARG A 31 -3.79 10.53 -9.75
C ARG A 31 -3.45 9.11 -10.20
N GLN A 32 -3.65 8.75 -11.47
CA GLN A 32 -3.29 7.41 -11.94
C GLN A 32 -1.79 7.20 -12.15
N VAL A 33 -1.06 8.26 -12.55
CA VAL A 33 0.38 8.22 -12.80
C VAL A 33 1.18 8.24 -11.49
N HIS A 34 0.66 8.87 -10.43
CA HIS A 34 1.36 9.01 -9.16
C HIS A 34 1.42 7.76 -8.29
N PHE A 35 0.62 6.73 -8.59
CA PHE A 35 0.72 5.49 -7.83
C PHE A 35 1.99 4.76 -8.19
N VAL A 36 2.77 4.40 -7.16
CA VAL A 36 3.94 3.54 -7.28
C VAL A 36 3.50 2.23 -7.94
N LYS A 37 4.18 1.85 -9.02
CA LYS A 37 3.91 0.55 -9.66
C LYS A 37 4.38 -0.56 -8.74
N LEU A 38 3.76 -1.74 -8.83
CA LEU A 38 4.17 -2.89 -8.01
C LEU A 38 5.67 -3.20 -8.15
N SER A 39 6.24 -3.07 -9.36
CA SER A 39 7.66 -3.23 -9.64
C SER A 39 8.58 -2.23 -8.93
N GLU A 40 8.04 -1.07 -8.54
CA GLU A 40 8.75 0.04 -7.92
C GLU A 40 8.52 0.10 -6.39
N VAL A 41 7.66 -0.77 -5.83
CA VAL A 41 7.31 -0.77 -4.39
C VAL A 41 8.54 -0.94 -3.50
N LYS A 42 9.46 -1.84 -3.86
CA LYS A 42 10.68 -2.07 -3.07
C LYS A 42 11.56 -0.82 -3.02
N GLN A 43 11.82 -0.22 -4.18
CA GLN A 43 12.57 1.03 -4.26
C GLN A 43 11.88 2.15 -3.48
N TYR A 44 10.55 2.25 -3.56
CA TYR A 44 9.79 3.21 -2.76
C TYR A 44 10.00 3.00 -1.26
N VAL A 45 10.02 1.74 -0.78
CA VAL A 45 10.29 1.44 0.63
C VAL A 45 11.70 1.89 1.03
N GLU A 46 12.72 1.58 0.23
CA GLU A 46 14.10 2.02 0.50
C GLU A 46 14.21 3.54 0.59
N GLU A 47 13.65 4.26 -0.39
CA GLU A 47 13.69 5.72 -0.45
C GLU A 47 12.87 6.40 0.65
N ASN A 48 11.92 5.70 1.27
CA ASN A 48 11.01 6.24 2.27
C ASN A 48 11.08 5.50 3.61
N ASN A 49 12.14 4.74 3.87
CA ASN A 49 12.27 3.86 5.04
C ASN A 49 11.99 4.62 6.36
N GLN A 50 12.63 5.77 6.60
CA GLN A 50 12.42 6.55 7.82
C GLN A 50 10.95 6.95 8.02
N TYR A 51 10.28 7.37 6.94
CA TYR A 51 8.87 7.76 6.98
C TYR A 51 7.97 6.56 7.30
N LEU A 52 8.18 5.45 6.61
CA LEU A 52 7.39 4.23 6.78
C LEU A 52 7.60 3.62 8.18
N THR A 53 8.86 3.53 8.62
CA THR A 53 9.23 3.05 9.97
C THR A 53 8.58 3.90 11.05
N SER A 54 8.62 5.22 10.92
CA SER A 54 7.94 6.11 11.88
C SER A 54 6.43 5.86 11.96
N ILE A 55 5.78 5.54 10.84
CA ILE A 55 4.35 5.15 10.85
C ILE A 55 4.17 3.80 11.54
N ALA A 56 4.98 2.80 11.20
CA ALA A 56 4.87 1.45 11.77
C ALA A 56 5.06 1.47 13.30
N GLU A 57 6.08 2.17 13.79
CA GLU A 57 6.34 2.33 15.22
C GLU A 57 5.20 3.06 15.93
N GLN A 58 4.65 4.11 15.32
CA GLN A 58 3.49 4.82 15.88
C GLN A 58 2.25 3.92 15.96
N LEU A 59 2.03 3.06 14.97
CA LEU A 59 0.93 2.09 14.98
C LEU A 59 1.12 1.07 16.10
N LEU A 60 2.30 0.48 16.21
CA LEU A 60 2.65 -0.47 17.28
C LEU A 60 2.55 0.17 18.68
N ALA A 61 2.94 1.44 18.82
CA ALA A 61 2.87 2.15 20.09
C ALA A 61 1.42 2.45 20.52
N LYS A 62 0.53 2.73 19.57
CA LYS A 62 -0.87 3.08 19.83
C LYS A 62 -1.82 1.89 19.90
N GLN A 63 -1.38 0.73 19.43
CA GLN A 63 -2.17 -0.49 19.44
C GLN A 63 -2.49 -0.93 20.87
N GLU A 64 -3.78 -1.15 21.14
CA GLU A 64 -4.30 -1.59 22.44
C GLU A 64 -4.62 -3.09 22.45
N LYS A 65 -5.06 -3.64 21.30
CA LYS A 65 -5.43 -5.05 21.16
C LYS A 65 -4.27 -5.87 20.59
N THR A 66 -4.34 -7.18 20.73
CA THR A 66 -3.32 -8.10 20.19
C THR A 66 -3.21 -8.04 18.66
N VAL A 67 -4.33 -7.86 17.96
CA VAL A 67 -4.38 -7.64 16.50
C VAL A 67 -5.38 -6.53 16.19
N GLU A 68 -4.97 -5.58 15.36
CA GLU A 68 -5.82 -4.50 14.84
C GLU A 68 -5.73 -4.44 13.31
N ILE A 69 -6.87 -4.14 12.67
CA ILE A 69 -6.99 -4.02 11.22
C ILE A 69 -7.59 -2.65 10.90
N TYR A 70 -6.88 -1.87 10.09
CA TYR A 70 -7.30 -0.56 9.62
C TYR A 70 -7.66 -0.64 8.14
N TYR A 71 -8.96 -0.69 7.84
CA TYR A 71 -9.51 -0.87 6.50
C TYR A 71 -9.40 0.36 5.58
N ASN A 72 -9.04 1.52 6.13
CA ASN A 72 -8.85 2.76 5.39
C ASN A 72 -8.12 3.82 6.23
N GLN A 73 -7.71 4.90 5.57
CA GLN A 73 -6.98 6.00 6.21
C GLN A 73 -7.70 6.59 7.44
N ASN A 74 -9.04 6.70 7.41
CA ASN A 74 -9.81 7.29 8.50
C ASN A 74 -9.96 6.37 9.72
N SER A 75 -9.67 5.07 9.57
CA SER A 75 -9.66 4.13 10.68
C SER A 75 -8.37 4.17 11.50
N LEU A 76 -7.33 4.84 11.00
CA LEU A 76 -6.06 4.96 11.71
C LEU A 76 -6.19 5.83 12.98
N PRO A 77 -5.40 5.52 14.04
CA PRO A 77 -5.30 6.37 15.21
C PRO A 77 -4.95 7.82 14.85
N SER A 78 -5.59 8.76 15.55
CA SER A 78 -5.34 10.19 15.33
C SER A 78 -3.86 10.56 15.47
N GLY A 79 -3.37 11.49 14.66
CA GLY A 79 -1.98 11.97 14.71
C GLY A 79 -0.96 11.19 13.87
N ILE A 80 -1.36 10.08 13.22
CA ILE A 80 -0.49 9.36 12.29
C ILE A 80 -0.53 10.05 10.91
N ASN A 81 0.62 10.51 10.41
CA ASN A 81 0.72 11.17 9.11
C ASN A 81 0.83 10.18 7.94
N SER A 82 -0.28 9.50 7.63
CA SER A 82 -0.35 8.48 6.57
C SER A 82 -0.74 9.02 5.18
N ASN A 83 -0.89 10.35 5.02
CA ASN A 83 -1.36 10.96 3.77
C ASN A 83 -0.50 10.54 2.56
N LYS A 84 0.82 10.65 2.69
CA LYS A 84 1.77 10.27 1.63
C LYS A 84 1.66 8.78 1.32
N LEU A 85 1.62 7.92 2.35
CA LEU A 85 1.44 6.47 2.20
C LEU A 85 0.20 6.12 1.35
N TYR A 86 -0.99 6.66 1.66
CA TYR A 86 -2.22 6.38 0.89
C TYR A 86 -2.29 7.11 -0.47
N PHE A 87 -1.50 8.17 -0.64
CA PHE A 87 -1.40 8.88 -1.91
C PHE A 87 -0.51 8.13 -2.90
N ASP A 88 0.67 7.67 -2.45
CA ASP A 88 1.69 7.02 -3.26
C ASP A 88 1.41 5.53 -3.45
N LEU A 89 0.97 4.85 -2.38
CA LEU A 89 0.64 3.43 -2.42
C LEU A 89 -0.88 3.25 -2.46
N LYS A 90 -1.33 2.27 -3.25
CA LYS A 90 -2.74 1.85 -3.23
C LYS A 90 -3.02 0.97 -2.02
N VAL A 91 -2.91 1.52 -0.82
CA VAL A 91 -3.18 0.77 0.41
C VAL A 91 -4.62 0.26 0.40
N GLN A 92 -4.76 -1.04 0.63
CA GLN A 92 -6.03 -1.70 0.88
C GLN A 92 -6.33 -1.64 2.37
N ASP A 93 -5.51 -2.35 3.15
CA ASP A 93 -5.69 -2.56 4.59
C ASP A 93 -4.32 -2.48 5.27
N ILE A 94 -4.29 -2.07 6.54
CA ILE A 94 -3.10 -2.14 7.40
C ILE A 94 -3.41 -3.07 8.58
N PHE A 95 -2.60 -4.10 8.75
CA PHE A 95 -2.70 -5.07 9.85
C PHE A 95 -1.58 -4.80 10.83
N VAL A 96 -1.89 -4.74 12.11
CA VAL A 96 -0.91 -4.49 13.17
C VAL A 96 -1.05 -5.60 14.19
N GLY A 97 0.03 -6.38 14.37
CA GLY A 97 0.12 -7.46 15.34
C GLY A 97 1.08 -7.06 16.45
N LYS A 98 0.64 -7.18 17.70
CA LYS A 98 1.46 -6.89 18.87
C LYS A 98 1.27 -7.95 19.95
N ASN A 99 2.36 -8.60 20.37
CA ASN A 99 2.34 -9.71 21.34
C ASN A 99 1.31 -10.81 20.99
N HIS A 100 1.14 -11.12 19.70
CA HIS A 100 0.17 -12.13 19.24
C HIS A 100 0.77 -13.53 19.28
N LEU A 101 0.53 -14.29 20.36
CA LEU A 101 1.06 -15.65 20.54
C LEU A 101 2.60 -15.69 20.45
N ASP A 102 3.17 -16.68 19.76
CA ASP A 102 4.60 -16.80 19.42
C ASP A 102 5.02 -15.87 18.27
N TYR A 103 4.10 -15.08 17.70
CA TYR A 103 4.39 -14.13 16.64
C TYR A 103 4.87 -12.81 17.24
N LYS A 104 6.03 -12.37 16.77
CA LYS A 104 6.61 -11.07 17.16
C LYS A 104 5.79 -9.92 16.56
N ASP A 105 6.09 -8.71 17.00
CA ASP A 105 5.39 -7.51 16.55
C ASP A 105 5.58 -7.29 15.04
N TYR A 106 4.52 -6.84 14.35
CA TYR A 106 4.58 -6.52 12.93
C TYR A 106 3.52 -5.50 12.49
N VAL A 107 3.81 -4.80 11.40
CA VAL A 107 2.87 -3.94 10.68
C VAL A 107 2.87 -4.35 9.22
N SER A 108 1.77 -4.92 8.72
CA SER A 108 1.59 -5.30 7.32
C SER A 108 0.70 -4.30 6.60
N ILE A 109 1.14 -3.82 5.45
CA ILE A 109 0.44 -2.90 4.57
C ILE A 109 0.08 -3.66 3.30
N LEU A 110 -1.18 -4.08 3.22
CA LEU A 110 -1.71 -4.76 2.05
C LEU A 110 -1.98 -3.73 0.95
N LEU A 111 -1.53 -4.02 -0.27
CA LEU A 111 -1.70 -3.16 -1.44
C LEU A 111 -2.78 -3.72 -2.36
N LYS A 112 -3.65 -2.84 -2.87
CA LYS A 112 -4.61 -3.19 -3.92
C LYS A 112 -3.84 -3.51 -5.20
N ASN A 113 -3.62 -4.79 -5.45
CA ASN A 113 -3.07 -5.22 -6.71
C ASN A 113 -4.15 -5.20 -7.80
N LYS A 114 -3.76 -4.81 -9.01
CA LYS A 114 -4.67 -4.68 -10.17
C LYS A 114 -4.56 -5.84 -11.15
N ASN A 115 -3.69 -6.83 -10.92
CA ASN A 115 -3.49 -7.96 -11.82
C ASN A 115 -3.13 -9.26 -11.07
N GLY A 116 -4.00 -10.28 -11.19
CA GLY A 116 -3.74 -11.66 -10.76
C GLY A 116 -4.53 -12.12 -9.54
N ASN A 117 -4.24 -13.35 -9.09
CA ASN A 117 -4.79 -13.95 -7.85
C ASN A 117 -3.97 -13.59 -6.60
N TYR A 118 -2.81 -12.94 -6.75
CA TYR A 118 -1.89 -12.64 -5.65
C TYR A 118 -2.29 -11.35 -4.92
N SER A 119 -2.46 -11.45 -3.62
CA SER A 119 -2.42 -10.34 -2.67
C SER A 119 -0.97 -9.93 -2.44
N CYS A 120 -0.64 -8.65 -2.60
CA CYS A 120 0.73 -8.16 -2.45
C CYS A 120 0.80 -7.08 -1.38
N GLY A 121 1.92 -6.99 -0.68
CA GLY A 121 2.10 -5.96 0.33
C GLY A 121 3.54 -5.78 0.77
N ILE A 122 3.71 -4.89 1.74
CA ILE A 122 4.96 -4.69 2.45
C ILE A 122 4.69 -4.85 3.93
N TYR A 123 5.66 -5.34 4.69
CA TYR A 123 5.54 -5.38 6.15
C TYR A 123 6.81 -4.93 6.84
N TYR A 124 6.62 -4.34 8.02
CA TYR A 124 7.65 -3.99 8.97
C TYR A 124 7.63 -4.98 10.13
N SER A 125 8.79 -5.49 10.53
CA SER A 125 8.94 -6.22 11.79
C SER A 125 10.21 -5.79 12.52
N PRO A 126 10.10 -5.19 13.73
CA PRO A 126 11.25 -4.68 14.47
C PRO A 126 12.22 -5.79 14.90
N ASP A 127 11.73 -7.01 15.02
CA ASP A 127 12.50 -8.17 15.46
C ASP A 127 12.90 -9.10 14.31
N ASP A 128 12.90 -8.59 13.08
CA ASP A 128 13.16 -9.33 11.83
C ASP A 128 12.26 -10.60 11.72
N LEU A 129 10.96 -10.46 12.01
CA LEU A 129 10.01 -11.59 12.00
C LEU A 129 9.84 -12.22 10.61
N LEU A 130 9.71 -13.54 10.68
CA LEU A 130 9.34 -14.49 9.63
C LEU A 130 7.81 -14.58 9.56
N MET A 131 7.20 -14.34 8.40
CA MET A 131 5.79 -14.69 8.22
C MET A 131 5.59 -16.21 8.35
N GLU A 132 4.40 -16.62 8.77
CA GLU A 132 4.00 -17.98 9.19
C GLU A 132 4.54 -19.15 8.32
N TYR A 133 4.86 -18.89 7.05
CA TYR A 133 5.24 -19.89 6.06
C TYR A 133 6.73 -19.93 5.68
N GLY A 134 7.61 -19.07 6.22
CA GLY A 134 9.04 -19.16 5.91
C GLY A 134 9.93 -17.97 6.29
N THR A 135 11.24 -18.11 6.07
CA THR A 135 12.29 -17.10 6.37
C THR A 135 12.69 -16.32 5.13
N PRO A 136 12.36 -15.01 5.02
CA PRO A 136 12.81 -14.19 3.89
C PRO A 136 14.35 -14.08 3.88
N LYS A 137 14.98 -14.36 2.74
CA LYS A 137 16.39 -14.04 2.51
C LYS A 137 16.55 -12.70 1.82
N GLU A 138 17.66 -12.04 2.08
CA GLU A 138 18.02 -10.77 1.44
C GLU A 138 18.28 -10.99 -0.06
N GLY A 139 17.64 -10.18 -0.91
CA GLY A 139 17.85 -10.19 -2.36
C GLY A 139 17.39 -11.44 -3.11
N ILE A 140 16.79 -12.43 -2.43
CA ILE A 140 16.25 -13.66 -3.04
C ILE A 140 14.82 -13.83 -2.54
N GLY A 141 13.85 -13.71 -3.45
CA GLY A 141 12.46 -13.97 -3.14
C GLY A 141 12.22 -15.46 -2.94
N ASP A 142 12.15 -15.90 -1.69
CA ASP A 142 11.87 -17.29 -1.37
C ASP A 142 10.36 -17.55 -1.53
N THR A 143 10.02 -18.59 -2.27
CA THR A 143 8.63 -19.02 -2.51
C THR A 143 8.34 -20.27 -1.69
N TYR A 144 7.28 -20.22 -0.90
CA TYR A 144 6.80 -21.28 -0.04
C TYR A 144 5.41 -21.70 -0.54
N GLU A 145 5.23 -22.99 -0.78
CA GLU A 145 3.91 -23.56 -1.08
C GLU A 145 3.46 -24.35 0.14
N TYR A 146 2.33 -23.96 0.73
CA TYR A 146 1.69 -24.68 1.82
C TYR A 146 0.43 -25.35 1.28
N ASP A 147 0.43 -26.69 1.25
CA ASP A 147 -0.76 -27.48 0.95
C ASP A 147 -1.50 -27.73 2.27
N GLY A 148 -2.51 -26.90 2.56
CA GLY A 148 -3.30 -26.95 3.79
C GLY A 148 -4.15 -28.21 3.86
N THR A 149 -3.51 -29.35 4.12
CA THR A 149 -4.11 -30.68 4.21
C THR A 149 -5.26 -30.79 5.22
N THR A 150 -5.38 -29.84 6.15
CA THR A 150 -6.41 -29.85 7.22
C THR A 150 -7.58 -28.88 6.97
N GLU A 151 -7.38 -27.78 6.24
CA GLU A 151 -8.40 -26.73 6.04
C GLU A 151 -8.82 -26.52 4.57
N GLY A 152 -8.14 -27.17 3.62
CA GLY A 152 -8.47 -27.12 2.20
C GLY A 152 -7.96 -25.87 1.48
N TYR A 153 -7.24 -24.97 2.15
CA TYR A 153 -6.63 -23.80 1.55
C TYR A 153 -5.18 -24.08 1.16
N ARG A 154 -4.84 -23.78 -0.08
CA ARG A 154 -3.47 -23.84 -0.61
C ARG A 154 -2.94 -22.43 -0.75
N HIS A 155 -1.73 -22.21 -0.28
CA HIS A 155 -1.07 -20.91 -0.30
C HIS A 155 0.23 -20.99 -1.08
N LYS A 156 0.47 -20.00 -1.93
CA LYS A 156 1.78 -19.72 -2.49
C LYS A 156 2.25 -18.36 -2.00
N TYR A 157 3.21 -18.40 -1.08
CA TYR A 157 3.74 -17.24 -0.40
C TYR A 157 5.14 -16.92 -0.90
N ARG A 158 5.39 -15.69 -1.35
CA ARG A 158 6.72 -15.19 -1.67
C ARG A 158 7.08 -14.05 -0.74
N THR A 159 8.30 -14.04 -0.20
CA THR A 159 8.80 -12.92 0.61
C THR A 159 10.23 -12.57 0.29
N GLU A 160 10.58 -11.29 0.42
CA GLU A 160 11.91 -10.76 0.12
C GLU A 160 12.23 -9.61 1.07
N LYS A 161 13.39 -9.65 1.73
CA LYS A 161 13.86 -8.51 2.54
C LYS A 161 14.26 -7.36 1.62
N ILE A 162 13.79 -6.16 1.94
CA ILE A 162 14.08 -4.93 1.19
C ILE A 162 15.22 -4.17 1.87
N CYS A 163 15.00 -3.74 3.11
CA CYS A 163 15.97 -3.00 3.93
C CYS A 163 15.66 -3.22 5.42
N ASP A 164 16.28 -2.44 6.31
CA ASP A 164 16.14 -2.56 7.78
C ASP A 164 14.70 -2.85 8.21
N ASN A 165 14.44 -4.08 8.69
CA ASN A 165 13.16 -4.54 9.20
C ASN A 165 11.97 -4.48 8.20
N TRP A 166 12.22 -4.21 6.92
CA TRP A 166 11.20 -4.07 5.87
C TRP A 166 11.28 -5.17 4.83
N TYR A 167 10.10 -5.67 4.46
CA TYR A 167 9.96 -6.83 3.60
C TYR A 167 8.84 -6.62 2.58
N TYR A 168 8.99 -7.22 1.41
CA TYR A 168 7.96 -7.37 0.40
C TYR A 168 7.34 -8.77 0.51
N TYR A 169 6.05 -8.90 0.20
CA TYR A 169 5.40 -10.20 0.09
C TYR A 169 4.33 -10.29 -1.00
N GLU A 170 4.11 -11.51 -1.47
CA GLU A 170 3.02 -11.93 -2.36
C GLU A 170 2.37 -13.20 -1.79
N ASP A 171 1.05 -13.29 -1.82
CA ASP A 171 0.27 -14.43 -1.32
C ASP A 171 -0.86 -14.75 -2.30
N ASP A 172 -0.84 -15.93 -2.92
CA ASP A 172 -1.92 -16.48 -3.73
C ASP A 172 -2.57 -17.63 -2.96
N THR A 173 -3.85 -17.46 -2.65
CA THR A 173 -4.65 -18.44 -1.89
C THR A 173 -5.72 -19.01 -2.79
N TRP A 174 -5.82 -20.34 -2.87
CA TRP A 174 -6.88 -21.04 -3.61
C TRP A 174 -7.44 -22.24 -2.84
N ASN A 175 -8.68 -22.62 -3.17
CA ASN A 175 -9.40 -23.77 -2.62
C ASN A 175 -9.34 -24.98 -3.57
#